data_AF-A0A2G1WZD1-F1
#
_entry.id   AF-A0A2G1WZD1-F1
#
_cell.length_a   1.000
_cell.length_b   1.000
_cell.length_c   1.000
_cell.angle_alpha   90.00
_cell.angle_beta   90.00
_cell.angle_gamma   90.00
#
_symmetry.space_group_name_H-M   'P 1'
#
loop_
_entity.id
_entity.type
_entity.pdbx_description
1 polymer ?
#
loop_
_entity_poly.entity_id
_entity_poly.type
_entity_poly.pdbx_seq_one_letter_code
_entity_poly.pdbx_strand_id
1 'polypeptide(L)' 'MAVDPVPTRIRRETEPTRMRTSTILILVGALLFVLPVPGTFVLGALVALAGLAARLFGL' A
#
# COMPACT_ATOMS: atom_id res chain seq x y z
N MET A 1 -23.95 -46.19 14.65
CA MET A 1 -22.69 -45.74 14.02
C MET A 1 -23.00 -44.43 13.32
N ALA A 2 -22.85 -43.32 14.05
CA ALA A 2 -23.13 -41.98 13.51
C ALA A 2 -21.87 -41.49 12.81
N VAL A 3 -21.99 -41.21 11.51
CA VAL A 3 -20.92 -40.60 10.72
C VAL A 3 -21.05 -39.09 10.90
N ASP A 4 -20.09 -38.47 11.60
CA ASP A 4 -20.02 -37.01 11.69
C ASP A 4 -19.58 -36.41 10.35
N PRO A 5 -20.20 -35.31 9.89
CA PRO A 5 -19.81 -34.65 8.65
C PRO A 5 -18.48 -33.90 8.82
N VAL A 6 -17.56 -34.15 7.88
CA VAL A 6 -16.27 -33.45 7.77
C VAL A 6 -16.50 -31.97 7.45
N PRO A 7 -16.01 -31.01 8.27
CA PRO A 7 -16.10 -29.61 7.95
C PRO A 7 -15.12 -29.24 6.84
N THR A 8 -15.63 -29.02 5.62
CA THR A 8 -14.88 -28.45 4.48
C THR A 8 -14.68 -26.95 4.65
N ARG A 9 -13.96 -26.52 5.69
CA ARG A 9 -13.38 -25.19 5.72
C ARG A 9 -11.92 -25.36 5.38
N ILE A 10 -11.46 -24.86 4.24
CA ILE A 10 -10.29 -23.97 4.12
C ILE A 10 -10.17 -23.62 2.62
N ARG A 11 -10.90 -22.61 2.16
CA ARG A 11 -10.42 -21.74 1.08
C ARG A 11 -10.03 -20.44 1.77
N ARG A 12 -8.76 -20.30 2.14
CA ARG A 12 -8.22 -18.98 2.46
C ARG A 12 -8.14 -18.25 1.13
N GLU A 13 -9.16 -17.47 0.83
CA GLU A 13 -9.02 -16.43 -0.17
C GLU A 13 -7.95 -15.50 0.40
N THR A 14 -6.74 -15.56 -0.18
CA THR A 14 -5.73 -14.53 0.02
C THR A 14 -6.28 -13.27 -0.63
N GLU A 15 -7.19 -12.62 0.07
CA GLU A 15 -7.59 -11.26 -0.23
C GLU A 15 -6.33 -10.44 0.05
N PRO A 16 -5.64 -9.92 -0.98
CA PRO A 16 -4.47 -9.10 -0.75
C PRO A 16 -4.97 -7.94 0.10
N THR A 17 -4.54 -7.92 1.37
CA THR A 17 -4.98 -6.93 2.36
C THR A 17 -4.82 -5.57 1.71
N ARG A 18 -5.94 -4.93 1.38
CA ARG A 18 -5.96 -3.74 0.53
C ARG A 18 -5.16 -2.66 1.25
N MET A 19 -3.91 -2.47 0.86
CA MET A 19 -3.07 -1.43 1.45
C MET A 19 -3.77 -0.10 1.19
N ARG A 20 -3.86 0.71 2.24
CA ARG A 20 -4.46 2.04 2.11
C ARG A 20 -3.70 2.79 1.02
N THR A 21 -4.42 3.43 0.11
CA THR A 21 -3.86 4.22 -0.99
C THR A 21 -2.83 5.23 -0.48
N SER A 22 -3.07 5.81 0.70
CA SER A 22 -2.12 6.70 1.39
C SER A 22 -0.78 6.04 1.71
N THR A 23 -0.77 4.79 2.16
CA THR A 23 0.46 4.02 2.39
C THR A 23 1.22 3.80 1.09
N ILE A 24 0.51 3.49 -0.01
CA ILE A 24 1.11 3.29 -1.33
C ILE A 24 1.78 4.58 -1.82
N LEU A 25 1.10 5.73 -1.70
CA LEU A 25 1.64 7.02 -2.13
C LEU A 25 2.89 7.42 -1.34
N ILE A 26 2.89 7.19 -0.02
CA ILE A 26 4.08 7.44 0.81
C ILE A 26 5.25 6.55 0.38
N LEU A 27 4.99 5.26 0.14
CA LEU A 27 6.03 4.31 -0.27
C LEU A 27 6.64 4.66 -1.63
N VAL A 28 5.79 5.04 -2.60
CA VAL A 28 6.21 5.47 -3.94
C VAL A 28 7.02 6.77 -3.86
N GLY A 29 6.57 7.76 -3.06
CA GLY A 29 7.31 9.00 -2.84
C GLY A 29 8.69 8.77 -2.23
N ALA A 30 8.78 7.90 -1.22
CA ALA A 30 10.07 7.53 -0.62
C ALA A 30 11.00 6.82 -1.61
N LEU A 31 10.47 5.92 -2.45
CA LEU A 31 11.24 5.21 -3.47
C LEU A 31 11.80 6.17 -4.55
N LEU A 32 10.98 7.12 -5.01
CA LEU A 32 11.40 8.15 -5.97
C LEU A 32 12.46 9.09 -5.39
N PHE A 33 12.39 9.40 -4.09
CA PHE A 33 13.38 10.23 -3.40
C PHE A 33 14.74 9.55 -3.25
N VAL A 34 14.75 8.24 -2.98
CA VAL A 34 15.98 7.45 -2.82
C VAL A 34 16.68 7.20 -4.17
N LEU A 35 15.96 7.20 -5.29
CA LEU A 35 16.53 6.96 -6.61
C LEU A 35 17.40 8.17 -7.04
N PRO A 36 18.73 8.02 -7.20
CA PRO A 36 19.62 9.14 -7.48
C PRO A 36 19.66 9.42 -8.99
N VAL A 37 18.50 9.63 -9.61
CA VAL A 37 18.42 10.05 -11.02
C VAL A 37 18.30 11.57 -11.04
N PRO A 38 19.23 12.32 -11.69
CA PRO A 38 19.15 13.76 -11.80
C PRO A 38 17.77 14.18 -12.34
N GLY A 39 17.02 14.95 -11.55
CA GLY A 39 15.63 15.37 -11.86
C GLY A 39 14.52 14.56 -11.15
N THR A 40 14.71 13.28 -10.85
CA THR A 40 13.72 12.47 -10.10
C THR A 40 13.67 12.81 -8.61
N PHE A 41 14.77 13.31 -8.05
CA PHE A 41 14.82 13.76 -6.65
C PHE A 41 13.83 14.91 -6.37
N VAL A 42 13.78 15.91 -7.27
CA VAL A 42 12.86 17.04 -7.16
C VAL A 42 11.43 16.57 -7.36
N LEU A 43 11.19 15.72 -8.37
CA LEU A 43 9.87 15.13 -8.60
C LEU A 43 9.40 14.28 -7.40
N GLY A 44 10.28 13.45 -6.84
CA GLY A 44 10.03 12.64 -5.65
C GLY A 44 9.76 13.48 -4.40
N ALA A 45 10.49 14.58 -4.22
CA ALA A 45 10.22 15.54 -3.16
C ALA A 45 8.84 16.21 -3.31
N LEU A 46 8.45 16.62 -4.52
CA LEU A 46 7.13 17.18 -4.80
C LEU A 46 6.00 16.17 -4.57
N VAL A 47 6.19 14.92 -5.00
CA VAL A 47 5.22 13.83 -4.78
C VAL A 47 5.08 13.50 -3.29
N ALA A 48 6.18 13.43 -2.54
CA ALA A 48 6.16 13.22 -1.09
C ALA A 48 5.47 14.37 -0.35
N LEU A 49 5.74 15.63 -0.73
CA LEU A 49 5.05 16.82 -0.21
C LEU A 49 3.55 16.80 -0.51
N ALA A 50 3.15 16.44 -1.74
CA ALA A 50 1.75 16.32 -2.10
C ALA A 50 1.03 15.20 -1.31
N GLY A 51 1.68 14.05 -1.11
CA GLY A 51 1.17 12.96 -0.29
C GLY A 51 1.04 13.34 1.20
N LEU A 52 2.01 14.09 1.74
CA LEU A 52 1.95 14.63 3.09
C LEU A 52 0.82 15.66 3.22
N ALA A 53 0.64 16.54 2.24
CA ALA A 53 -0.48 17.48 2.21
C ALA A 53 -1.82 16.73 2.19
N ALA A 54 -2.00 15.75 1.29
CA ALA A 54 -3.21 14.92 1.25
C ALA A 54 -3.51 14.24 2.60
N ARG A 55 -2.47 13.69 3.25
CA ARG A 55 -2.55 13.09 4.59
C ARG A 55 -3.02 14.08 5.65
N LEU A 56 -2.58 15.34 5.59
CA LEU A 56 -2.94 16.39 6.54
C LEU A 56 -4.37 16.92 6.32
N PHE A 57 -4.84 16.94 5.07
CA PHE A 57 -6.21 17.36 4.71
C PHE A 57 -7.24 16.21 4.71
N GLY A 58 -6.83 14.98 5.03
CA GLY A 58 -7.73 13.83 5.19
C GLY A 58 -8.21 13.20 3.87
N LEU A 59 -7.49 13.46 2.77
CA LEU A 59 -7.69 12.83 1.47
C LEU A 59 -7.06 11.42 1.44
#